data_AF-A0A7W8LPR4-F1
#
_entry.id   AF-A0A7W8LPR4-F1
#
_cell.length_a   1.000
_cell.length_b   1.000
_cell.length_c   1.000
_cell.angle_alpha   90.00
_cell.angle_beta   90.00
_cell.angle_gamma   90.00
#
_symmetry.space_group_name_H-M   'P 1'
#
loop_
_entity.id
_entity.type
_entity.pdbx_description
1 polymer ?
#
loop_
_entity_poly.entity_id
_entity_poly.type
_entity_poly.pdbx_seq_one_letter_code
_entity_poly.pdbx_strand_id
1 'polypeptide(L)'
;MTREFNSVVAHFGGAALPGRIVALEGGRGLMRVALDPAPEGQMPGEGDEGVLEMHDGARFRVMVTERLEGSANEFRVKLLGRG
;
A
#
# COMPACT_ATOMS: atom_id res chain seq x y z
N MET A 1 -0.98 15.22 16.88
CA MET A 1 -1.55 14.82 15.58
C MET A 1 -1.54 13.30 15.54
N THR A 2 -2.66 12.67 15.86
CA THR A 2 -2.76 11.21 16.04
C THR A 2 -2.87 10.57 14.66
N ARG A 3 -1.90 9.74 14.26
CA ARG A 3 -2.01 8.97 13.02
C ARG A 3 -3.19 8.00 13.14
N GLU A 4 -4.05 7.96 12.13
CA GLU A 4 -5.20 7.03 12.12
C GLU A 4 -4.70 5.57 12.09
N PHE A 5 -5.41 4.66 12.76
CA PHE A 5 -4.99 3.26 12.91
C PHE A 5 -4.78 2.53 11.56
N ASN A 6 -5.48 2.96 10.51
CA ASN A 6 -5.37 2.42 9.17
C ASN A 6 -4.36 3.19 8.28
N SER A 7 -3.62 4.16 8.81
CA SER A 7 -2.61 4.89 8.05
C SER A 7 -1.36 4.04 7.78
N VAL A 8 -0.81 4.19 6.59
CA VAL A 8 0.39 3.48 6.11
C VAL A 8 1.30 4.42 5.32
N VAL A 9 2.57 4.02 5.20
CA VAL A 9 3.50 4.56 4.20
C VAL A 9 3.94 3.39 3.32
N ALA A 10 3.66 3.49 2.03
CA ALA A 10 4.03 2.49 1.05
C ALA A 10 5.35 2.87 0.36
N HIS A 11 6.34 1.99 0.45
CA HIS A 11 7.66 2.17 -0.14
C HIS A 11 7.76 1.32 -1.42
N PHE A 12 7.72 1.96 -2.58
CA PHE A 12 7.82 1.33 -3.91
C PHE A 12 8.83 2.08 -4.77
N GLY A 13 9.77 1.36 -5.41
CA GLY A 13 10.70 1.97 -6.38
C GLY A 13 11.54 3.14 -5.85
N GLY A 14 11.76 3.24 -4.54
CA GLY A 14 12.46 4.36 -3.89
C GLY A 14 11.56 5.56 -3.53
N ALA A 15 10.27 5.52 -3.88
CA ALA A 15 9.28 6.49 -3.44
C ALA A 15 8.59 6.04 -2.15
N ALA A 16 8.29 7.00 -1.26
CA ALA A 16 7.46 6.80 -0.09
C ALA A 16 6.11 7.49 -0.32
N LEU A 17 5.05 6.70 -0.38
CA LEU A 17 3.68 7.11 -0.68
C LEU A 17 2.84 6.97 0.59
N PRO A 18 2.45 8.08 1.25
CA PRO A 18 1.47 8.04 2.32
C PRO A 18 0.15 7.43 1.82
N GLY A 19 -0.60 6.81 2.70
CA GLY A 19 -1.88 6.24 2.33
C GLY A 19 -2.61 5.62 3.51
N ARG A 20 -3.61 4.81 3.18
CA ARG A 20 -4.40 4.07 4.17
C ARG A 20 -4.83 2.71 3.66
N ILE A 21 -5.01 1.78 4.59
CA ILE A 21 -5.72 0.52 4.34
C ILE A 21 -7.22 0.83 4.24
N VAL A 22 -7.80 0.49 3.09
CA VAL A 22 -9.23 0.68 2.79
C VAL A 22 -10.03 -0.57 3.16
N ALA A 23 -9.46 -1.75 2.89
CA ALA A 23 -10.11 -3.00 3.23
C ALA A 23 -9.08 -4.13 3.42
N LEU A 24 -9.41 -5.05 4.32
CA LEU A 24 -8.78 -6.37 4.37
C LEU A 24 -9.69 -7.33 3.58
N GLU A 25 -9.17 -7.85 2.48
CA GLU A 25 -9.93 -8.75 1.64
C GLU A 25 -9.65 -10.17 2.14
N GLY A 26 -10.55 -10.71 2.96
CA GLY A 26 -10.38 -12.00 3.61
C GLY A 26 -9.95 -13.11 2.62
N GLY A 27 -8.85 -13.79 2.94
CA GLY A 27 -8.27 -14.87 2.14
C GLY A 27 -6.91 -14.52 1.53
N ARG A 28 -5.93 -15.42 1.68
CA ARG A 28 -4.60 -15.40 1.01
C ARG A 28 -3.74 -14.13 1.20
N GLY A 29 -4.06 -13.30 2.19
CA GLY A 29 -3.28 -12.10 2.52
C GLY A 29 -3.49 -10.92 1.57
N LEU A 30 -4.67 -10.79 0.98
CA LEU A 30 -4.99 -9.64 0.12
C LEU A 30 -5.51 -8.45 0.95
N MET A 31 -5.16 -7.24 0.52
CA MET A 31 -5.66 -6.00 1.10
C MET A 31 -5.79 -4.92 0.02
N ARG A 32 -6.67 -3.94 0.27
CA ARG A 32 -6.79 -2.73 -0.54
C ARG A 32 -6.18 -1.56 0.19
N VAL A 33 -5.33 -0.81 -0.51
CA VAL A 33 -4.73 0.43 -0.01
C VAL A 33 -5.07 1.58 -0.96
N ALA A 34 -5.36 2.74 -0.39
CA ALA A 34 -5.42 3.99 -1.12
C ALA A 34 -4.12 4.76 -0.87
N LEU A 35 -3.41 5.11 -1.92
CA LEU A 35 -2.13 5.82 -1.83
C LEU A 35 -2.29 7.26 -2.32
N ASP A 36 -1.70 8.19 -1.59
CA ASP A 36 -1.63 9.59 -1.99
C ASP A 36 -0.58 9.73 -3.12
N PRO A 37 -0.88 10.50 -4.18
CA PRO A 37 0.08 10.74 -5.25
C PRO A 37 1.27 11.54 -4.74
N ALA A 38 2.47 11.02 -4.98
CA ALA A 38 3.68 11.80 -4.81
C ALA A 38 3.75 12.87 -5.92
N PRO A 39 4.19 14.11 -5.60
CA PRO A 39 4.35 15.18 -6.59
C PRO A 39 5.25 14.81 -7.78
N GLU A 40 6.21 13.91 -7.56
CA GLU A 40 7.24 13.51 -8.55
C GLU A 40 7.41 11.98 -8.62
N GLY A 41 6.56 11.21 -7.94
CA GLY A 41 6.71 9.76 -7.82
C GLY A 41 5.82 8.99 -8.78
N GLN A 42 6.38 7.99 -9.44
CA GLN A 42 5.62 7.01 -10.20
C GLN A 42 4.74 6.20 -9.25
N MET A 43 3.44 6.09 -9.56
CA MET A 43 2.56 5.17 -8.87
C MET A 43 2.98 3.73 -9.16
N PRO A 44 2.89 2.81 -8.18
CA PRO A 44 3.27 1.42 -8.41
C PRO A 44 2.34 0.77 -9.43
N GLY A 45 2.91 -0.06 -10.30
CA GLY A 45 2.22 -0.86 -11.28
C GLY A 45 1.92 -2.28 -10.78
N GLU A 46 1.12 -3.03 -11.52
CA GLU A 46 0.88 -4.44 -11.23
C GLU A 46 2.19 -5.24 -11.34
N GLY A 47 2.42 -6.12 -10.37
CA GLY A 47 3.64 -6.90 -10.23
C GLY A 47 4.73 -6.21 -9.40
N ASP A 48 4.63 -4.91 -9.13
CA ASP A 48 5.63 -4.20 -8.33
C ASP A 48 5.62 -4.70 -6.88
N GLU A 49 6.81 -5.01 -6.37
CA GLU A 49 7.02 -5.32 -4.96
C GLU A 49 7.43 -4.06 -4.18
N GLY A 50 7.01 -4.01 -2.92
CA GLY A 50 7.32 -2.91 -2.02
C GLY A 50 7.15 -3.29 -0.56
N VAL A 51 7.24 -2.29 0.30
CA VAL A 51 7.05 -2.42 1.74
C VAL A 51 5.92 -1.51 2.19
N LEU A 52 4.93 -2.08 2.88
CA LEU A 52 3.97 -1.29 3.66
C LEU A 52 4.49 -1.13 5.09
N GLU A 53 4.71 0.12 5.48
CA GLU A 53 5.02 0.53 6.84
C GLU A 53 3.75 1.03 7.53
N MET A 54 3.40 0.43 8.65
CA MET A 54 2.25 0.77 9.46
C MET A 54 2.55 1.96 10.37
N HIS A 55 1.49 2.58 10.92
CA HIS A 55 1.62 3.71 11.85
C HIS A 55 2.46 3.42 13.11
N ASP A 56 2.57 2.15 13.52
CA ASP A 56 3.36 1.65 14.65
C ASP A 56 4.81 1.29 14.27
N GLY A 57 5.19 1.47 13.02
CA GLY A 57 6.51 1.13 12.47
C GLY A 57 6.65 -0.33 12.02
N ALA A 58 5.61 -1.16 12.13
CA ALA A 58 5.65 -2.51 11.59
C ALA A 58 5.75 -2.48 10.06
N ARG A 59 6.59 -3.35 9.49
CA ARG A 59 6.86 -3.40 8.04
C ARG A 59 6.52 -4.75 7.45
N PHE A 60 5.89 -4.70 6.27
CA PHE A 60 5.37 -5.87 5.58
C PHE A 60 5.72 -5.81 4.11
N ARG A 61 6.29 -6.89 3.57
CA ARG A 61 6.53 -7.02 2.14
C ARG A 61 5.22 -7.28 1.42
N VAL A 62 4.97 -6.53 0.36
CA VAL A 62 3.77 -6.67 -0.47
C VAL A 62 4.10 -6.64 -1.96
N MET A 63 3.18 -7.16 -2.76
CA MET A 63 3.17 -7.04 -4.22
C MET A 63 1.85 -6.42 -4.67
N VAL A 64 1.88 -5.45 -5.58
CA VAL A 64 0.68 -4.94 -6.24
C VAL A 64 0.15 -6.02 -7.17
N THR A 65 -1.10 -6.43 -6.96
CA THR A 65 -1.75 -7.42 -7.82
C THR A 65 -2.69 -6.78 -8.83
N GLU A 66 -3.25 -5.62 -8.50
CA GLU A 66 -4.23 -4.93 -9.35
C GLU A 66 -4.29 -3.44 -8.99
N ARG A 67 -4.39 -2.59 -10.01
CA ARG A 67 -4.80 -1.19 -9.83
C ARG A 67 -6.32 -1.10 -10.04
N LEU A 68 -7.06 -0.66 -9.01
CA LEU A 68 -8.52 -0.67 -9.07
C LEU A 68 -9.03 0.53 -9.88
N GLU A 69 -9.71 0.25 -10.99
CA GLU A 69 -10.33 1.29 -11.81
C GLU A 69 -11.52 1.95 -11.09
N GLY A 70 -11.73 3.25 -11.33
CA GLY A 70 -12.88 4.00 -10.80
C GLY A 70 -12.75 4.55 -9.38
N SER A 71 -11.69 4.20 -8.64
CA SER A 71 -11.31 4.84 -7.37
C SER A 71 -9.91 5.41 -7.51
N ALA A 72 -9.76 6.73 -7.32
CA ALA A 72 -8.47 7.38 -7.52
C ALA A 72 -7.43 6.79 -6.54
N ASN A 73 -6.43 6.10 -7.09
CA ASN A 73 -5.25 5.57 -6.40
C ASN A 73 -5.51 4.44 -5.39
N GLU A 74 -6.51 3.59 -5.66
CA GLU A 74 -6.67 2.34 -4.93
C GLU A 74 -5.94 1.18 -5.60
N PHE A 75 -5.24 0.39 -4.80
CA PHE A 75 -4.44 -0.74 -5.22
C PHE A 75 -4.81 -1.96 -4.39
N ARG A 76 -4.99 -3.09 -5.05
CA ARG A 76 -5.01 -4.40 -4.39
C ARG A 76 -3.59 -4.89 -4.28
N VAL A 77 -3.18 -5.25 -3.07
CA VAL A 77 -1.85 -5.77 -2.80
C VAL A 77 -1.93 -7.09 -2.05
N LYS A 78 -0.93 -7.95 -2.27
CA LYS A 78 -0.76 -9.23 -1.61
C LYS A 78 0.37 -9.17 -0.60
N LEU A 79 0.09 -9.58 0.63
CA LEU A 79 1.09 -9.78 1.66
C LEU A 79 2.01 -10.95 1.29
N LEU A 80 3.31 -10.68 1.23
CA LEU A 80 4.35 -11.67 0.97
C LEU A 80 5.02 -12.16 2.26
N GLY A 81 5.02 -11.32 3.31
CA GLY A 81 5.61 -11.64 4.61
C GLY A 81 5.96 -10.39 5.42
N ARG A 82 6.68 -10.57 6.53
CA ARG A 82 7.28 -9.46 7.27
C ARG A 82 8.53 -8.94 6.53
N GLY A 83 8.80 -7.64 6.64
CA GLY A 83 9.90 -6.94 5.97
C GLY A 83 10.71 -6.08 6.91
#